data_AF-A0A831PMJ7-F1
#
_entry.id   AF-A0A831PMJ7-F1
#
_cell.length_a   1.000
_cell.length_b   1.000
_cell.length_c   1.000
_cell.angle_alpha   90.00
_cell.angle_beta   90.00
_cell.angle_gamma   90.00
#
_symmetry.space_group_name_H-M   'P 1'
#
loop_
_entity.id
_entity.type
_entity.pdbx_description
1 polymer ?
#
loop_
_entity_poly.entity_id
_entity_poly.type
_entity_poly.pdbx_seq_one_letter_code
_entity_poly.pdbx_strand_id
1 'polypeptide(L)'
;MENQAQILIIMIAYLTLLVSWGLYQGRKVKTGADYAIAGRNLPGWAAALSERATGESSWALLGLPGFAYASGLTSLWTAVG
;
A
#
# COMPACT_ATOMS: atom_id res chain seq x y z
N MET A 1 -18.91 20.54 -1.45
CA MET A 1 -19.45 20.28 -0.10
C MET A 1 -20.36 19.05 -0.08
N GLU A 2 -21.10 18.76 -1.17
CA GLU A 2 -22.16 17.72 -1.24
C GLU A 2 -21.69 16.29 -0.88
N ASN A 3 -20.42 15.94 -1.13
CA ASN A 3 -19.87 14.61 -0.83
C ASN A 3 -18.85 14.58 0.32
N GLN A 4 -18.65 15.70 1.02
CA GLN A 4 -17.58 15.79 2.03
C GLN A 4 -17.78 14.79 3.17
N ALA A 5 -19.02 14.60 3.63
CA ALA A 5 -19.35 13.61 4.63
C ALA A 5 -19.04 12.18 4.16
N GLN A 6 -19.35 11.85 2.91
CA GLN A 6 -19.09 10.52 2.33
C GLN A 6 -17.58 10.24 2.26
N ILE A 7 -16.79 11.20 1.81
CA ILE A 7 -15.32 11.07 1.73
C ILE A 7 -14.74 10.82 3.13
N LEU A 8 -15.18 11.59 4.13
CA LEU A 8 -14.71 11.42 5.50
C LEU A 8 -15.08 10.05 6.08
N ILE A 9 -16.31 9.57 5.81
CA ILE A 9 -16.75 8.24 6.23
C ILE A 9 -15.84 7.16 5.63
N ILE A 10 -15.60 7.20 4.32
CA ILE A 10 -14.75 6.23 3.63
C ILE A 10 -13.32 6.27 4.18
N MET A 11 -12.76 7.47 4.37
CA MET A 11 -11.41 7.64 4.89
C MET A 11 -11.27 7.09 6.32
N ILE A 12 -12.19 7.43 7.22
CA ILE A 12 -12.18 6.94 8.60
C ILE A 12 -12.35 5.43 8.63
N ALA A 13 -13.27 4.87 7.85
CA ALA A 13 -13.48 3.43 7.77
C ALA A 13 -12.23 2.70 7.29
N TYR A 14 -11.59 3.21 6.23
CA TYR A 14 -10.34 2.66 5.68
C TYR A 14 -9.21 2.68 6.71
N LEU A 15 -8.96 3.82 7.36
CA LEU A 15 -7.93 3.94 8.39
C LEU A 15 -8.20 3.02 9.59
N THR A 16 -9.46 2.95 10.02
CA THR A 16 -9.87 2.08 11.13
C THR A 16 -9.62 0.62 10.80
N LEU A 17 -9.93 0.18 9.58
CA LEU A 17 -9.64 -1.18 9.11
C LEU A 17 -8.15 -1.49 9.13
N LEU A 18 -7.32 -0.59 8.57
CA LEU A 18 -5.86 -0.77 8.54
C LEU A 18 -5.26 -0.88 9.95
N VAL A 19 -5.62 0.05 10.84
CA VAL A 19 -5.13 0.05 12.23
C VAL A 19 -5.61 -1.20 12.97
N SER A 20 -6.88 -1.56 12.84
CA SER A 20 -7.45 -2.75 13.49
C SER A 20 -6.77 -4.03 13.00
N TRP A 21 -6.49 -4.14 11.70
CA TRP A 21 -5.76 -5.27 11.12
C TRP A 21 -4.33 -5.35 11.64
N GLY A 22 -3.63 -4.22 11.69
CA GLY A 22 -2.27 -4.14 12.25
C GLY A 22 -2.23 -4.56 13.71
N LEU A 23 -3.17 -4.10 14.54
CA LEU A 23 -3.28 -4.51 15.95
C LEU A 23 -3.59 -6.01 16.08
N TYR A 24 -4.51 -6.54 15.27
CA TYR A 24 -4.85 -7.96 15.29
C TYR A 24 -3.66 -8.86 14.94
N GLN A 25 -2.94 -8.53 13.86
CA GLN A 25 -1.75 -9.28 13.45
C GLN A 25 -0.57 -9.06 14.42
N GLY A 26 -0.43 -7.86 14.98
CA GLY A 26 0.58 -7.55 16.00
C GLY A 26 0.48 -8.42 17.25
N ARG A 27 -0.73 -8.84 17.64
CA ARG A 27 -0.93 -9.80 18.76
C ARG A 27 -0.30 -11.17 18.52
N LYS A 28 -0.06 -11.54 17.26
CA LYS A 28 0.53 -12.82 16.85
C LYS A 28 2.07 -12.81 16.88
N VAL A 29 2.69 -11.64 16.96
CA VAL A 29 4.15 -11.50 17.03
C VAL A 29 4.62 -11.83 18.45
N LYS A 30 5.42 -12.90 18.61
CA LYS A 30 5.97 -13.33 19.91
C LYS A 30 7.49 -13.33 19.95
N THR A 31 8.13 -13.41 18.78
CA THR A 31 9.59 -13.48 18.64
C THR A 31 10.11 -12.47 17.60
N GLY A 32 11.43 -12.26 17.59
CA GLY A 32 12.07 -11.42 16.56
C GLY A 32 11.91 -11.99 15.15
N ALA A 33 11.82 -13.31 14.98
CA ALA A 33 11.58 -13.95 13.68
C ALA A 33 10.14 -13.72 13.18
N ASP A 34 9.16 -13.69 14.08
CA ASP A 34 7.78 -13.34 13.72
C ASP A 34 7.68 -11.90 13.22
N TYR A 35 8.46 -11.00 13.82
CA TYR A 35 8.51 -9.60 13.41
C TYR A 35 9.25 -9.40 12.09
N ALA A 36 10.44 -9.99 11.94
CA ALA A 36 11.32 -9.72 10.81
C ALA A 36 10.91 -10.45 9.53
N ILE A 37 10.42 -11.69 9.64
CA ILE A 37 10.14 -12.56 8.47
C ILE A 37 8.79 -13.26 8.56
N ALA A 38 7.86 -12.75 9.38
CA ALA A 38 6.55 -13.34 9.61
C ALA A 38 6.62 -14.84 9.97
N GLY A 39 7.68 -15.25 10.67
CA GLY A 39 7.91 -16.65 11.04
C GLY A 39 8.03 -17.60 9.84
N ARG A 40 8.38 -17.08 8.64
CA ARG A 40 8.41 -17.82 7.35
C ARG A 40 7.04 -18.36 6.90
N ASN A 41 5.96 -17.83 7.45
CA ASN A 41 4.59 -18.25 7.12
C ASN A 41 3.86 -17.27 6.19
N LEU A 42 4.51 -16.20 5.73
CA LEU A 42 3.91 -15.25 4.80
C LEU A 42 3.85 -15.86 3.38
N PRO A 43 2.66 -15.99 2.77
CA PRO A 43 2.55 -16.55 1.43
C PRO A 43 3.19 -15.63 0.40
N GLY A 44 3.83 -16.20 -0.62
CA GLY A 44 4.63 -15.45 -1.60
C GLY A 44 3.85 -14.37 -2.35
N TRP A 45 2.56 -14.58 -2.63
CA TRP A 45 1.73 -13.56 -3.27
C TRP A 45 1.53 -12.32 -2.39
N ALA A 46 1.37 -12.50 -1.08
CA ALA A 46 1.20 -11.39 -0.14
C ALA A 46 2.51 -10.62 0.02
N ALA A 47 3.64 -11.33 0.02
CA ALA A 47 4.97 -10.72 0.00
C ALA A 47 5.21 -9.90 -1.27
N ALA A 48 4.85 -10.43 -2.45
CA ALA A 48 4.98 -9.72 -3.72
C ALA A 48 4.13 -8.43 -3.77
N LEU A 49 2.87 -8.50 -3.31
CA LEU A 49 2.01 -7.32 -3.22
C LEU A 49 2.55 -6.28 -2.23
N SER A 50 3.09 -6.72 -1.09
CA SER A 50 3.69 -5.82 -0.09
C SER A 50 4.93 -5.10 -0.63
N GLU A 51 5.76 -5.79 -1.41
CA GLU A 51 6.95 -5.21 -2.04
C GLU A 51 6.54 -4.09 -3.02
N ARG A 52 5.58 -4.36 -3.91
CA ARG A 52 5.05 -3.36 -4.85
C ARG A 52 4.40 -2.18 -4.15
N ALA A 53 3.55 -2.43 -3.15
CA ALA A 53 2.91 -1.35 -2.39
C ALA A 53 3.94 -0.43 -1.69
N THR A 54 5.07 -0.97 -1.26
CA THR A 54 6.15 -0.18 -0.64
C THR A 54 6.82 0.75 -1.66
N GLY A 55 7.11 0.24 -2.86
CA GLY A 55 7.71 1.02 -3.94
C GLY A 55 6.79 2.13 -4.48
N GLU A 56 5.48 1.89 -4.53
CA GLU A 56 4.53 2.77 -5.22
C GLU A 56 4.03 3.97 -4.38
N SER A 57 4.39 4.07 -3.10
CA SER A 57 3.82 5.07 -2.16
C SER A 57 3.96 6.53 -2.62
N SER A 58 5.12 6.92 -3.18
CA SER A 58 5.37 8.28 -3.68
C SER A 58 5.42 8.36 -5.21
N TRP A 59 5.81 7.25 -5.85
CA TRP A 59 5.95 7.17 -7.30
C TRP A 59 4.59 7.24 -8.00
N ALA A 60 3.60 6.47 -7.55
CA ALA A 60 2.30 6.41 -8.23
C ALA A 60 1.49 7.72 -8.15
N LEU A 61 1.57 8.45 -7.02
CA LEU A 61 0.72 9.61 -6.78
C LEU A 61 1.22 10.89 -7.46
N LEU A 62 2.53 11.11 -7.51
CA LEU A 62 3.11 12.37 -8.00
C LEU A 62 4.21 12.14 -9.05
N GLY A 63 5.05 11.12 -8.87
CA GLY A 63 6.19 10.87 -9.76
C GLY A 63 5.79 10.42 -11.16
N LEU A 64 4.93 9.41 -11.25
CA LEU A 64 4.53 8.78 -12.50
C LEU A 64 3.65 9.71 -13.37
N PRO A 65 2.64 10.43 -12.82
CA PRO A 65 1.91 11.45 -13.59
C PRO A 65 2.80 12.61 -14.04
N GLY A 66 3.73 13.06 -13.19
CA GLY A 66 4.67 14.14 -13.53
C GLY A 66 5.64 13.73 -14.64
N PHE A 67 6.18 12.52 -14.58
CA PHE A 67 7.04 11.95 -15.62
C PHE A 67 6.26 11.74 -16.93
N ALA A 68 5.03 11.22 -16.86
CA ALA A 68 4.17 11.05 -18.02
C ALA A 68 3.81 12.39 -18.68
N TYR A 69 3.56 13.43 -17.87
CA TYR A 69 3.34 14.79 -18.37
C TYR A 69 4.55 15.32 -19.15
N ALA A 70 5.78 15.05 -18.68
CA ALA A 70 7.00 15.53 -19.31
C ALA A 70 7.46 14.69 -20.53
N SER A 71 7.26 13.37 -20.50
CA SER A 71 7.80 12.43 -21.50
C SER A 71 6.75 11.91 -22.50
N GLY A 72 5.46 12.17 -22.26
CA GLY A 72 4.39 11.72 -23.14
C GLY A 72 4.31 10.20 -23.24
N LEU A 73 3.94 9.67 -24.41
CA LEU A 73 3.66 8.23 -24.59
C LEU A 73 4.84 7.30 -24.29
N THR A 74 6.07 7.81 -24.25
CA THR A 74 7.23 6.98 -23.86
C THR A 74 7.17 6.52 -22.40
N SER A 75 6.36 7.15 -21.54
CA SER A 75 6.19 6.69 -20.15
C SER A 75 5.33 5.44 -20.00
N LEU A 76 4.70 4.92 -21.07
CA LEU A 76 3.81 3.75 -20.96
C LEU A 76 4.51 2.51 -20.37
N TRP A 77 5.82 2.37 -20.54
CA TRP A 77 6.56 1.23 -20.00
C TRP A 77 6.46 1.17 -18.47
N THR A 78 6.35 2.30 -17.78
CA THR A 78 6.27 2.34 -16.30
C THR A 78 4.95 1.79 -15.77
N ALA A 79 3.90 1.73 -16.60
CA ALA A 79 2.62 1.14 -16.23
C ALA A 79 2.60 -0.39 -16.41
N VAL A 80 3.48 -0.92 -17.26
CA VAL A 80 3.60 -2.36 -17.52
C VAL A 80 4.43 -3.04 -16.41
N GLY A 81 5.37 -2.31 -15.81
CA GLY A 81 6.29 -2.79 -14.78
C GLY A 81 7.68 -3.05 -15.35
#